data_AF-A0A7G2DWF9-F1
#
_entry.id   AF-A0A7G2DWF9-F1
#
_cell.length_a   1.000
_cell.length_b   1.000
_cell.length_c   1.000
_cell.angle_alpha   90.00
_cell.angle_beta   90.00
_cell.angle_gamma   90.00
#
_symmetry.space_group_name_H-M   'P 1'
#
loop_
_entity.id
_entity.type
_entity.pdbx_description
1 polymer ?
#
loop_
_entity_poly.entity_id
_entity_poly.type
_entity_poly.pdbx_seq_one_letter_code
_entity_poly.pdbx_strand_id
1 'polypeptide(L)'
;MSVMTNNEDHVAAPFEEMISKLDQRKLQTMASLLTSDPDYFLMIARNMNGSKRIQKLLGKTDDVDALFAAAILRRFLHIITDKYASYVVRRGMTVFDKKKKKAMYEHILHYASHIARDKHGNLALNDIITDANNIVVSLRGHFVDLSFQKYGSYVVDVLLETKESMVVVVEELMECEGDMLMRLARNEYGNFLVCKALRVTQKEMVRTDLFWGLVHKLKPFHNLLRWSRGKNIASILNSIR
;
A
#
# COMPACT_ATOMS: atom_id res chain seq x y z
N MET A 1 -29.76 -15.85 2.59
CA MET A 1 -28.35 -15.38 2.64
C MET A 1 -27.44 -16.58 2.34
N SER A 2 -26.39 -16.40 1.54
CA SER A 2 -25.47 -17.50 1.23
C SER A 2 -24.65 -17.92 2.45
N VAL A 3 -24.21 -19.19 2.51
CA VAL A 3 -23.29 -19.69 3.56
C VAL A 3 -22.04 -18.82 3.69
N MET A 4 -21.62 -18.13 2.61
CA MET A 4 -20.46 -17.25 2.63
C MET A 4 -20.69 -15.94 3.38
N THR A 5 -21.90 -15.40 3.38
CA THR A 5 -22.19 -14.04 3.88
C THR A 5 -23.04 -14.00 5.15
N ASN A 6 -23.40 -15.16 5.73
CA ASN A 6 -24.21 -15.20 6.95
C ASN A 6 -23.50 -14.52 8.15
N ASN A 7 -24.26 -13.73 8.92
CA ASN A 7 -23.78 -12.84 9.99
C ASN A 7 -23.81 -13.46 11.39
N GLU A 8 -24.27 -14.70 11.54
CA GLU A 8 -24.23 -15.40 12.83
C GLU A 8 -22.78 -15.73 13.19
N ASP A 9 -22.19 -14.93 14.08
CA ASP A 9 -20.79 -15.04 14.53
C ASP A 9 -20.45 -16.39 15.18
N HIS A 10 -21.46 -17.17 15.59
CA HIS A 10 -21.32 -18.55 16.07
C HIS A 10 -20.95 -19.56 14.95
N VAL A 11 -20.90 -19.15 13.67
CA VAL A 11 -20.71 -20.05 12.50
C VAL A 11 -19.25 -20.07 11.99
N ALA A 12 -18.32 -19.35 12.63
CA ALA A 12 -16.91 -19.36 12.21
C ALA A 12 -16.23 -20.72 12.35
N ALA A 13 -16.53 -21.47 13.43
CA ALA A 13 -16.06 -22.84 13.66
C ALA A 13 -16.76 -23.86 12.72
N PRO A 14 -18.09 -23.81 12.52
CA PRO A 14 -18.79 -24.65 11.53
C PRO A 14 -18.23 -24.58 10.11
N PHE A 15 -17.76 -23.41 9.66
CA PHE A 15 -17.24 -23.29 8.29
C PHE A 15 -15.89 -23.99 8.08
N GLU A 16 -15.00 -23.95 9.08
CA GLU A 16 -13.73 -24.70 9.01
C GLU A 16 -13.97 -26.21 9.09
N GLU A 17 -14.86 -26.63 9.98
CA GLU A 17 -15.25 -28.03 10.10
C GLU A 17 -15.96 -28.53 8.83
N MET A 18 -16.73 -27.67 8.15
CA MET A 18 -17.31 -27.97 6.85
C MET A 18 -16.21 -28.16 5.81
N ILE A 19 -15.28 -27.22 5.69
CA ILE A 19 -14.18 -27.29 4.71
C ILE A 19 -13.29 -28.50 4.95
N SER A 20 -12.98 -28.85 6.20
CA SER A 20 -12.10 -29.99 6.51
C SER A 20 -12.69 -31.35 6.09
N LYS A 21 -14.02 -31.43 5.92
CA LYS A 21 -14.74 -32.61 5.45
C LYS A 21 -14.90 -32.66 3.92
N LEU A 22 -14.50 -31.61 3.19
CA LEU A 22 -14.61 -31.58 1.73
C LEU A 22 -13.37 -32.21 1.08
N ASP A 23 -13.60 -33.09 0.10
CA ASP A 23 -12.55 -33.56 -0.80
C ASP A 23 -12.14 -32.47 -1.81
N GLN A 24 -11.03 -32.69 -2.51
CA GLN A 24 -10.48 -31.75 -3.49
C GLN A 24 -11.48 -31.37 -4.59
N ARG A 25 -12.31 -32.32 -5.08
CA ARG A 25 -13.29 -32.02 -6.13
C ARG A 25 -14.38 -31.09 -5.62
N LYS A 26 -14.89 -31.33 -4.42
CA LYS A 26 -15.91 -30.46 -3.79
C LYS A 26 -15.37 -29.06 -3.52
N LEU A 27 -14.13 -28.96 -3.05
CA LEU A 27 -13.44 -27.68 -2.88
C LEU A 27 -13.33 -26.91 -4.20
N GLN A 28 -12.93 -27.58 -5.27
CA GLN A 28 -12.81 -26.99 -6.60
C GLN A 28 -14.17 -26.54 -7.15
N THR A 29 -15.22 -27.36 -7.02
CA THR A 29 -16.59 -26.99 -7.42
C THR A 29 -17.07 -25.76 -6.66
N MET A 30 -16.84 -25.72 -5.34
CA MET A 30 -17.19 -24.57 -4.52
C MET A 30 -16.44 -23.30 -4.97
N ALA A 31 -15.12 -23.40 -5.19
CA ALA A 31 -14.33 -22.28 -5.71
C ALA A 31 -14.84 -21.82 -7.09
N SER A 32 -15.17 -22.75 -7.98
CA SER A 32 -15.70 -22.44 -9.31
C SER A 32 -17.04 -21.70 -9.24
N LEU A 33 -17.95 -22.10 -8.33
CA LEU A 33 -19.23 -21.41 -8.14
C LEU A 33 -19.02 -19.99 -7.60
N LEU A 34 -18.14 -19.84 -6.60
CA LEU A 34 -17.84 -18.55 -5.97
C LEU A 34 -17.14 -17.55 -6.91
N THR A 35 -16.45 -18.05 -7.93
CA THR A 35 -15.64 -17.25 -8.86
C THR A 35 -16.25 -17.17 -10.27
N SER A 36 -17.43 -17.76 -10.46
CA SER A 36 -18.11 -17.84 -11.76
C SER A 36 -18.53 -16.47 -12.29
N ASP A 37 -19.00 -15.59 -11.41
CA ASP A 37 -19.36 -14.20 -11.72
C ASP A 37 -18.46 -13.21 -10.95
N PRO A 38 -17.78 -12.27 -11.63
CA PRO A 38 -16.88 -11.33 -10.98
C PRO A 38 -17.56 -10.42 -9.95
N ASP A 39 -18.83 -10.05 -10.15
CA ASP A 39 -19.54 -9.12 -9.28
C ASP A 39 -20.09 -9.83 -8.05
N TYR A 40 -20.54 -11.07 -8.19
CA TYR A 40 -20.86 -11.97 -7.10
C TYR A 40 -19.63 -12.26 -6.23
N PHE A 41 -18.48 -12.58 -6.85
CA PHE A 41 -17.22 -12.76 -6.11
C PHE A 41 -16.85 -11.50 -5.33
N LEU A 42 -16.92 -10.33 -5.97
CA LEU A 42 -16.62 -9.04 -5.32
C LEU A 42 -17.59 -8.77 -4.17
N MET A 43 -18.88 -9.02 -4.33
CA MET A 43 -19.89 -8.88 -3.27
C MET A 43 -19.53 -9.72 -2.05
N ILE A 44 -19.10 -10.98 -2.24
CA ILE A 44 -18.68 -11.85 -1.14
C ILE A 44 -17.38 -11.35 -0.51
N ALA A 45 -16.40 -10.95 -1.32
CA ALA A 45 -15.10 -10.49 -0.83
C ALA A 45 -15.22 -9.20 0.00
N ARG A 46 -16.16 -8.32 -0.32
CA ARG A 46 -16.46 -7.09 0.44
C ARG A 46 -17.29 -7.32 1.70
N ASN A 47 -17.83 -8.52 1.89
CA ASN A 47 -18.49 -8.90 3.14
C ASN A 47 -17.45 -9.33 4.18
N MET A 48 -17.60 -8.91 5.45
CA MET A 48 -16.66 -9.24 6.52
C MET A 48 -16.48 -10.76 6.70
N ASN A 49 -17.56 -11.52 6.71
CA ASN A 49 -17.52 -12.98 6.87
C ASN A 49 -17.15 -13.66 5.56
N GLY A 50 -17.63 -13.15 4.43
CA GLY A 50 -17.28 -13.63 3.09
C GLY A 50 -15.76 -13.57 2.85
N SER A 51 -15.12 -12.44 3.17
CA SER A 51 -13.66 -12.29 3.11
C SER A 51 -12.94 -13.32 3.98
N LYS A 52 -13.31 -13.45 5.25
CA LYS A 52 -12.71 -14.44 6.16
C LYS A 52 -12.84 -15.86 5.60
N ARG A 53 -13.99 -16.20 5.02
CA ARG A 53 -14.26 -17.51 4.43
C ARG A 53 -13.46 -17.74 3.15
N ILE A 54 -13.33 -16.75 2.27
CA ILE A 54 -12.45 -16.83 1.10
C ILE A 54 -11.00 -17.05 1.54
N GLN A 55 -10.50 -16.30 2.52
CA GLN A 55 -9.14 -16.45 3.02
C GLN A 55 -8.82 -17.87 3.53
N LYS A 56 -9.82 -18.56 4.10
CA LYS A 56 -9.71 -19.95 4.55
C LYS A 56 -9.66 -20.96 3.40
N LEU A 57 -10.24 -20.62 2.25
CA LEU A 57 -10.18 -21.46 1.04
C LEU A 57 -8.84 -21.29 0.29
N LEU A 58 -8.21 -20.12 0.39
CA LEU A 58 -6.90 -19.88 -0.20
C LEU A 58 -5.82 -20.76 0.44
N GLY A 59 -4.99 -21.39 -0.38
CA GLY A 59 -3.91 -22.29 0.01
C GLY A 59 -4.34 -23.72 0.28
N LYS A 60 -5.60 -24.09 -0.02
CA LYS A 60 -6.09 -25.47 0.18
C LYS A 60 -5.58 -26.41 -0.90
N THR A 61 -5.65 -26.01 -2.17
CA THR A 61 -5.12 -26.75 -3.32
C THR A 61 -4.76 -25.78 -4.45
N ASP A 62 -3.88 -26.18 -5.35
CA ASP A 62 -3.45 -25.31 -6.46
C ASP A 62 -4.60 -24.94 -7.41
N ASP A 63 -5.52 -25.87 -7.68
CA ASP A 63 -6.68 -25.67 -8.55
C ASP A 63 -7.64 -24.61 -7.97
N VAL A 64 -7.87 -24.65 -6.66
CA VAL A 64 -8.68 -23.66 -5.95
C VAL A 64 -8.02 -22.30 -6.00
N ASP A 65 -6.70 -22.25 -5.76
CA ASP A 65 -5.92 -21.02 -5.81
C ASP A 65 -5.90 -20.40 -7.20
N ALA A 66 -5.86 -21.20 -8.26
CA ALA A 66 -5.93 -20.73 -9.64
C ALA A 66 -7.25 -20.01 -9.94
N LEU A 67 -8.38 -20.57 -9.47
CA LEU A 67 -9.71 -19.96 -9.63
C LEU A 67 -9.81 -18.62 -8.88
N PHE A 68 -9.39 -18.60 -7.62
CA PHE A 68 -9.43 -17.37 -6.83
C PHE A 68 -8.44 -16.32 -7.34
N ALA A 69 -7.23 -16.70 -7.74
CA ALA A 69 -6.27 -15.77 -8.34
C ALA A 69 -6.89 -15.10 -9.58
N ALA A 70 -7.49 -15.87 -10.50
CA ALA A 70 -8.16 -15.30 -11.67
C ALA A 70 -9.30 -14.33 -11.30
N ALA A 71 -10.11 -14.69 -10.30
CA ALA A 71 -11.20 -13.83 -9.83
C ALA A 71 -10.70 -12.53 -9.17
N ILE A 72 -9.63 -12.62 -8.37
CA ILE A 72 -8.98 -11.47 -7.75
C ILE A 72 -8.46 -10.52 -8.83
N LEU A 73 -7.74 -11.03 -9.84
CA LEU A 73 -7.15 -10.20 -10.89
C LEU A 73 -8.23 -9.45 -11.71
N ARG A 74 -9.38 -10.06 -11.98
CA ARG A 74 -10.51 -9.43 -12.72
C ARG A 74 -11.14 -8.22 -12.02
N ARG A 75 -11.01 -8.11 -10.69
CA ARG A 75 -11.55 -7.01 -9.88
C ARG A 75 -10.49 -6.42 -8.95
N PHE A 76 -9.22 -6.49 -9.36
CA PHE A 76 -8.07 -6.29 -8.48
C PHE A 76 -8.14 -4.98 -7.68
N LEU A 77 -8.32 -3.86 -8.38
CA LEU A 77 -8.34 -2.55 -7.75
C LEU A 77 -9.47 -2.44 -6.72
N HIS A 78 -10.68 -2.91 -7.04
CA HIS A 78 -11.82 -2.88 -6.11
C HIS A 78 -11.61 -3.76 -4.88
N ILE A 79 -10.86 -4.86 -5.02
CA ILE A 79 -10.58 -5.76 -3.90
C ILE A 79 -9.50 -5.16 -2.99
N ILE A 80 -8.38 -4.69 -3.56
CA ILE A 80 -7.25 -4.22 -2.74
C ILE A 80 -7.56 -2.90 -2.01
N THR A 81 -8.49 -2.08 -2.50
CA THR A 81 -8.93 -0.83 -1.85
C THR A 81 -10.15 -1.00 -0.95
N ASP A 82 -10.64 -2.22 -0.73
CA ASP A 82 -11.78 -2.47 0.15
C ASP A 82 -11.35 -2.87 1.56
N LYS A 83 -12.15 -2.44 2.55
CA LYS A 83 -11.92 -2.68 3.99
C LYS A 83 -11.71 -4.16 4.32
N TYR A 84 -12.49 -5.04 3.72
CA TYR A 84 -12.48 -6.47 4.02
C TYR A 84 -11.84 -7.27 2.89
N ALA A 85 -12.07 -6.88 1.64
CA ALA A 85 -11.58 -7.65 0.50
C ALA A 85 -10.04 -7.56 0.36
N SER A 86 -9.41 -6.49 0.85
CA SER A 86 -7.95 -6.35 0.82
C SER A 86 -7.21 -7.47 1.56
N TYR A 87 -7.82 -8.06 2.59
CA TYR A 87 -7.26 -9.23 3.28
C TYR A 87 -7.23 -10.50 2.42
N VAL A 88 -8.10 -10.61 1.41
CA VAL A 88 -8.05 -11.70 0.41
C VAL A 88 -6.78 -11.59 -0.42
N VAL A 89 -6.40 -10.38 -0.84
CA VAL A 89 -5.14 -10.12 -1.57
C VAL A 89 -3.94 -10.44 -0.69
N ARG A 90 -3.91 -9.92 0.55
CA ARG A 90 -2.82 -10.22 1.50
C ARG A 90 -2.66 -11.72 1.73
N ARG A 91 -3.78 -12.45 1.93
CA ARG A 91 -3.74 -13.90 2.10
C ARG A 91 -3.21 -14.59 0.84
N GLY A 92 -3.67 -14.22 -0.36
CA GLY A 92 -3.12 -14.71 -1.62
C GLY A 92 -1.60 -14.50 -1.71
N MET A 93 -1.10 -13.32 -1.36
CA MET A 93 0.33 -13.00 -1.31
C MET A 93 1.13 -13.83 -0.28
N THR A 94 0.48 -14.54 0.63
CA THR A 94 1.16 -15.47 1.56
C THR A 94 1.15 -16.91 1.07
N VAL A 95 0.02 -17.40 0.56
CA VAL A 95 -0.18 -18.84 0.29
C VAL A 95 0.03 -19.26 -1.15
N PHE A 96 -0.12 -18.34 -2.11
CA PHE A 96 -0.01 -18.71 -3.52
C PHE A 96 1.39 -19.14 -3.94
N ASP A 97 1.50 -19.85 -5.05
CA ASP A 97 2.77 -20.15 -5.68
C ASP A 97 3.48 -18.88 -6.21
N LYS A 98 4.72 -19.03 -6.67
CA LYS A 98 5.52 -17.93 -7.23
C LYS A 98 4.87 -17.26 -8.44
N LYS A 99 4.19 -18.02 -9.31
CA LYS A 99 3.60 -17.51 -10.56
C LYS A 99 2.40 -16.62 -10.26
N LYS A 100 1.50 -17.07 -9.39
CA LYS A 100 0.31 -16.35 -8.95
C LYS A 100 0.68 -15.11 -8.15
N LYS A 101 1.68 -15.20 -7.24
CA LYS A 101 2.23 -14.03 -6.52
C LYS A 101 2.81 -13.00 -7.48
N LYS A 102 3.56 -13.43 -8.50
CA LYS A 102 4.08 -12.52 -9.53
C LYS A 102 2.97 -11.77 -10.26
N ALA A 103 1.92 -12.47 -10.72
CA ALA A 103 0.78 -11.85 -11.40
C ALA A 103 0.04 -10.82 -10.52
N MET A 104 -0.12 -11.13 -9.23
CA MET A 104 -0.67 -10.17 -8.26
C MET A 104 0.24 -8.97 -8.07
N TYR A 105 1.56 -9.19 -7.94
CA TYR A 105 2.52 -8.11 -7.78
C TYR A 105 2.56 -7.18 -8.99
N GLU A 106 2.48 -7.71 -10.21
CA GLU A 106 2.36 -6.91 -11.44
C GLU A 106 1.13 -5.98 -11.41
N HIS A 107 -0.01 -6.44 -10.87
CA HIS A 107 -1.18 -5.59 -10.68
C HIS A 107 -0.99 -4.55 -9.57
N ILE A 108 -0.28 -4.89 -8.48
CA ILE A 108 0.09 -3.91 -7.44
C ILE A 108 0.92 -2.79 -8.06
N LEU A 109 1.94 -3.11 -8.84
CA LEU A 109 2.80 -2.13 -9.49
C LEU A 109 2.00 -1.27 -10.48
N HIS A 110 1.16 -1.88 -11.32
CA HIS A 110 0.32 -1.18 -12.28
C HIS A 110 -0.63 -0.17 -11.62
N TYR A 111 -1.22 -0.52 -10.47
CA TYR A 111 -2.16 0.34 -9.75
C TYR A 111 -1.53 1.08 -8.56
N ALA A 112 -0.21 1.08 -8.41
CA ALA A 112 0.48 1.51 -7.18
C ALA A 112 0.03 2.90 -6.71
N SER A 113 -0.02 3.88 -7.62
CA SER A 113 -0.43 5.26 -7.32
C SER A 113 -1.88 5.34 -6.83
N HIS A 114 -2.80 4.58 -7.43
CA HIS A 114 -4.20 4.54 -7.00
C HIS A 114 -4.34 3.89 -5.61
N ILE A 115 -3.62 2.79 -5.39
CA ILE A 115 -3.64 2.04 -4.14
C ILE A 115 -3.07 2.91 -3.00
N ALA A 116 -1.97 3.61 -3.24
CA ALA A 116 -1.31 4.46 -2.24
C ALA A 116 -2.20 5.62 -1.76
N ARG A 117 -3.07 6.14 -2.64
CA ARG A 117 -4.00 7.22 -2.31
C ARG A 117 -5.25 6.74 -1.56
N ASP A 118 -5.56 5.45 -1.60
CA ASP A 118 -6.77 4.90 -0.99
C ASP A 118 -6.59 4.61 0.50
N LYS A 119 -7.67 4.79 1.28
CA LYS A 119 -7.70 4.63 2.74
C LYS A 119 -7.37 3.23 3.26
N HIS A 120 -7.68 2.18 2.50
CA HIS A 120 -7.40 0.78 2.83
C HIS A 120 -6.28 0.24 1.95
N GLY A 121 -6.19 0.73 0.72
CA GLY A 121 -5.13 0.43 -0.23
C GLY A 121 -3.75 0.76 0.33
N ASN A 122 -3.53 1.94 0.95
CA ASN A 122 -2.23 2.28 1.53
C ASN A 122 -1.76 1.27 2.59
N LEU A 123 -2.69 0.76 3.41
CA LEU A 123 -2.37 -0.25 4.42
C LEU A 123 -2.01 -1.58 3.73
N ALA A 124 -2.80 -2.01 2.76
CA ALA A 124 -2.53 -3.23 2.03
C ALA A 124 -1.20 -3.17 1.26
N LEU A 125 -0.90 -2.01 0.68
CA LEU A 125 0.34 -1.75 -0.01
C LEU A 125 1.53 -1.83 0.95
N ASN A 126 1.50 -1.08 2.06
CA ASN A 126 2.58 -1.11 3.07
C ASN A 126 2.78 -2.49 3.71
N ASP A 127 1.71 -3.27 3.90
CA ASP A 127 1.80 -4.65 4.41
C ASP A 127 2.46 -5.62 3.40
N ILE A 128 2.31 -5.35 2.09
CA ILE A 128 2.81 -6.23 1.01
C ILE A 128 4.21 -5.81 0.54
N ILE A 129 4.56 -4.52 0.64
CA ILE A 129 5.89 -4.03 0.27
C ILE A 129 6.93 -4.59 1.25
N THR A 130 7.54 -5.72 0.89
CA THR A 130 8.73 -6.25 1.56
C THR A 130 10.02 -5.84 0.86
N ASP A 131 9.92 -5.44 -0.43
CA ASP A 131 11.02 -4.92 -1.24
C ASP A 131 10.57 -3.58 -1.86
N ALA A 132 11.11 -2.49 -1.33
CA ALA A 132 10.76 -1.12 -1.71
C ALA A 132 11.16 -0.77 -3.16
N ASN A 133 12.07 -1.54 -3.79
CA ASN A 133 12.70 -1.16 -5.06
C ASN A 133 11.74 -1.12 -6.25
N ASN A 134 10.86 -2.10 -6.43
CA ASN A 134 9.95 -2.07 -7.59
C ASN A 134 8.82 -1.05 -7.39
N ILE A 135 8.45 -0.83 -6.13
CA ILE A 135 7.35 0.06 -5.78
C ILE A 135 7.78 1.51 -5.90
N VAL A 136 9.02 1.83 -5.48
CA VAL A 136 9.56 3.18 -5.69
C VAL A 136 9.67 3.51 -7.18
N VAL A 137 10.03 2.54 -8.03
CA VAL A 137 10.02 2.73 -9.50
C VAL A 137 8.61 3.00 -10.01
N SER A 138 7.61 2.25 -9.53
CA SER A 138 6.21 2.39 -9.97
C SER A 138 5.54 3.67 -9.48
N LEU A 139 6.01 4.24 -8.37
CA LEU A 139 5.49 5.47 -7.77
C LEU A 139 6.30 6.73 -8.15
N ARG A 140 7.40 6.58 -8.89
CA ARG A 140 8.17 7.72 -9.38
C ARG A 140 7.28 8.67 -10.18
N GLY A 141 7.49 9.96 -10.00
CA GLY A 141 6.67 11.06 -10.51
C GLY A 141 5.42 11.37 -9.66
N HIS A 142 5.18 10.64 -8.57
CA HIS A 142 3.99 10.82 -7.73
C HIS A 142 4.28 11.12 -6.26
N PHE A 143 5.54 11.09 -5.81
CA PHE A 143 5.88 11.25 -4.39
C PHE A 143 5.47 12.60 -3.84
N VAL A 144 5.61 13.66 -4.63
CA VAL A 144 5.19 15.01 -4.21
C VAL A 144 3.68 15.05 -3.96
N ASP A 145 2.88 14.62 -4.95
CA ASP A 145 1.42 14.55 -4.85
C ASP A 145 0.94 13.64 -3.72
N LEU A 146 1.58 12.48 -3.56
CA LEU A 146 1.27 11.54 -2.48
C LEU A 146 1.58 12.15 -1.12
N SER A 147 2.66 12.92 -1.02
CA SER A 147 3.06 13.60 0.23
C SER A 147 2.07 14.69 0.67
N PHE A 148 1.30 15.26 -0.26
CA PHE A 148 0.21 16.19 0.05
C PHE A 148 -1.07 15.50 0.57
N GLN A 149 -1.16 14.17 0.46
CA GLN A 149 -2.36 13.41 0.75
C GLN A 149 -2.18 12.55 2.00
N LYS A 150 -3.24 12.41 2.82
CA LYS A 150 -3.19 11.65 4.07
C LYS A 150 -2.62 10.24 3.88
N TYR A 151 -3.25 9.47 3.01
CA TYR A 151 -2.91 8.06 2.81
C TYR A 151 -1.64 7.88 1.98
N GLY A 152 -1.47 8.70 0.94
CA GLY A 152 -0.25 8.71 0.14
C GLY A 152 0.99 9.00 0.99
N SER A 153 0.87 9.91 1.97
CA SER A 153 1.99 10.27 2.84
C SER A 153 2.49 9.11 3.68
N TYR A 154 1.63 8.16 4.05
CA TYR A 154 2.05 6.96 4.80
C TYR A 154 2.86 5.99 3.94
N VAL A 155 2.60 5.94 2.64
CA VAL A 155 3.40 5.12 1.71
C VAL A 155 4.75 5.78 1.48
N VAL A 156 4.79 7.10 1.25
CA VAL A 156 6.04 7.84 1.10
C VAL A 156 6.88 7.76 2.38
N ASP A 157 6.25 7.78 3.55
CA ASP A 157 6.94 7.64 4.84
C ASP A 157 7.73 6.32 4.92
N VAL A 158 7.12 5.20 4.53
CA VAL A 158 7.77 3.89 4.46
C VAL A 158 8.90 3.88 3.43
N LEU A 159 8.70 4.52 2.27
CA LEU A 159 9.74 4.63 1.24
C LEU A 159 10.92 5.52 1.65
N LEU A 160 10.82 6.32 2.70
CA LEU A 160 11.96 7.05 3.26
C LEU A 160 12.82 6.21 4.23
N GLU A 161 12.44 4.97 4.52
CA GLU A 161 13.13 4.12 5.51
C GLU A 161 14.31 3.33 4.94
N THR A 162 14.28 2.98 3.66
CA THR A 162 15.39 2.29 3.00
C THR A 162 16.23 3.28 2.21
N LYS A 163 17.55 3.05 2.14
CA LYS A 163 18.49 3.97 1.49
C LYS A 163 18.17 4.12 0.00
N GLU A 164 17.89 3.00 -0.67
CA GLU A 164 17.64 2.94 -2.10
C GLU A 164 16.37 3.71 -2.47
N SER A 165 15.27 3.50 -1.74
CA SER A 165 14.03 4.22 -2.00
C SER A 165 14.09 5.69 -1.56
N MET A 166 14.76 5.99 -0.45
CA MET A 166 14.92 7.35 0.06
C MET A 166 15.59 8.27 -0.97
N VAL A 167 16.64 7.78 -1.63
CA VAL A 167 17.35 8.52 -2.68
C VAL A 167 16.37 8.99 -3.76
N VAL A 168 15.57 8.07 -4.30
CA VAL A 168 14.63 8.37 -5.40
C VAL A 168 13.55 9.35 -4.93
N VAL A 169 13.01 9.15 -3.73
CA VAL A 169 11.99 10.06 -3.17
C VAL A 169 12.55 11.47 -2.99
N VAL A 170 13.75 11.61 -2.44
CA VAL A 170 14.35 12.91 -2.18
C VAL A 170 14.76 13.61 -3.47
N GLU A 171 15.29 12.89 -4.45
CA GLU A 171 15.58 13.44 -5.79
C GLU A 171 14.32 14.08 -6.40
N GLU A 172 13.17 13.40 -6.35
CA GLU A 172 11.91 13.97 -6.83
C GLU A 172 11.44 15.20 -6.02
N LEU A 173 11.59 15.18 -4.69
CA LEU A 173 11.30 16.36 -3.85
C LEU A 173 12.19 17.56 -4.22
N MET A 174 13.44 17.32 -4.62
CA MET A 174 14.36 18.37 -5.09
C MET A 174 14.03 18.84 -6.51
N GLU A 175 13.37 18.04 -7.33
CA GLU A 175 12.94 18.41 -8.68
C GLU A 175 11.68 19.31 -8.70
N CYS A 176 10.97 19.43 -7.57
CA CYS A 176 9.79 20.30 -7.43
C CYS A 176 10.00 21.72 -7.98
N GLU A 177 9.12 22.23 -8.83
CA GLU A 177 9.22 23.60 -9.34
C GLU A 177 8.73 24.65 -8.33
N GLY A 178 9.29 25.87 -8.44
CA GLY A 178 8.85 27.03 -7.68
C GLY A 178 8.87 26.82 -6.15
N ASP A 179 7.76 27.17 -5.50
CA ASP A 179 7.59 27.10 -4.05
C ASP A 179 6.92 25.80 -3.57
N MET A 180 6.79 24.79 -4.45
CA MET A 180 6.03 23.57 -4.16
C MET A 180 6.59 22.80 -2.96
N LEU A 181 7.91 22.68 -2.84
CA LEU A 181 8.55 22.05 -1.67
C LEU A 181 8.26 22.83 -0.37
N MET A 182 8.17 24.17 -0.42
CA MET A 182 7.78 25.00 0.72
C MET A 182 6.30 24.80 1.08
N ARG A 183 5.42 24.73 0.07
CA ARG A 183 3.99 24.43 0.28
C ARG A 183 3.83 23.05 0.92
N LEU A 184 4.60 22.06 0.48
CA LEU A 184 4.63 20.72 1.07
C LEU A 184 5.13 20.76 2.52
N ALA A 185 6.21 21.50 2.79
CA ALA A 185 6.77 21.71 4.12
C ALA A 185 5.79 22.36 5.12
N ARG A 186 4.74 23.03 4.64
CA ARG A 186 3.67 23.62 5.46
C ARG A 186 2.36 22.85 5.40
N ASN A 187 2.26 21.82 4.56
CA ASN A 187 1.08 20.98 4.41
C ASN A 187 0.83 20.12 5.66
N GLU A 188 -0.42 19.69 5.83
CA GLU A 188 -0.84 18.91 6.98
C GLU A 188 -0.16 17.55 7.17
N TYR A 189 0.23 16.89 6.08
CA TYR A 189 0.96 15.63 6.05
C TYR A 189 2.41 15.84 5.60
N GLY A 190 2.59 16.62 4.54
CA GLY A 190 3.89 16.85 3.89
C GLY A 190 4.97 17.41 4.82
N ASN A 191 4.61 18.21 5.83
CA ASN A 191 5.57 18.75 6.79
C ASN A 191 6.38 17.65 7.51
N PHE A 192 5.74 16.51 7.83
CA PHE A 192 6.38 15.39 8.49
C PHE A 192 7.35 14.68 7.55
N LEU A 193 6.97 14.54 6.28
CA LEU A 193 7.81 13.91 5.25
C LEU A 193 9.03 14.75 4.91
N VAL A 194 8.87 16.07 4.73
CA VAL A 194 10.02 16.96 4.50
C VAL A 194 10.96 16.96 5.71
N CYS A 195 10.42 16.95 6.95
CA CYS A 195 11.23 16.77 8.15
C CYS A 195 11.98 15.42 8.14
N LYS A 196 11.31 14.32 7.81
CA LYS A 196 11.91 12.99 7.77
C LYS A 196 12.99 12.94 6.71
N ALA A 197 12.71 13.41 5.49
CA ALA A 197 13.67 13.53 4.38
C ALA A 197 14.94 14.27 4.80
N LEU A 198 14.83 15.44 5.44
CA LEU A 198 15.98 16.17 5.99
C LEU A 198 16.74 15.34 7.04
N ARG A 199 16.05 14.68 7.96
CA ARG A 199 16.70 13.90 9.03
C ARG A 199 17.39 12.64 8.53
N VAL A 200 16.79 11.93 7.58
CA VAL A 200 17.36 10.69 7.04
C VAL A 200 18.56 11.00 6.14
N THR A 201 18.47 12.05 5.31
CA THR A 201 19.60 12.50 4.47
C THR A 201 20.73 13.10 5.30
N GLN A 202 20.44 13.80 6.40
CA GLN A 202 21.47 14.31 7.31
C GLN A 202 22.30 13.18 7.95
N LYS A 203 21.67 12.05 8.25
CA LYS A 203 22.33 10.87 8.83
C LYS A 203 23.08 10.06 7.78
N GLU A 204 22.67 10.11 6.52
CA GLU A 204 23.29 9.38 5.41
C GLU A 204 24.55 10.10 4.91
N MET A 205 25.71 9.68 5.43
CA MET A 205 26.99 10.31 5.12
C MET A 205 27.41 10.18 3.64
N VAL A 206 26.88 9.21 2.91
CA VAL A 206 27.27 8.97 1.50
C VAL A 206 26.52 9.91 0.53
N ARG A 207 25.33 10.39 0.89
CA ARG A 207 24.47 11.23 0.04
C ARG A 207 24.17 12.59 0.68
N THR A 208 25.22 13.25 1.16
CA THR A 208 25.11 14.59 1.75
C THR A 208 24.64 15.65 0.75
N ASP A 209 24.83 15.40 -0.55
CA ASP A 209 24.26 16.19 -1.65
C ASP A 209 22.74 16.32 -1.52
N LEU A 210 22.04 15.23 -1.18
CA LEU A 210 20.59 15.23 -1.02
C LEU A 210 20.14 16.12 0.15
N PHE A 211 20.85 16.04 1.28
CA PHE A 211 20.56 16.88 2.44
C PHE A 211 20.73 18.35 2.09
N TRP A 212 21.88 18.72 1.51
CA TRP A 212 22.16 20.10 1.16
C TRP A 212 21.24 20.61 0.06
N GLY A 213 20.84 19.79 -0.91
CA GLY A 213 19.87 20.15 -1.94
C GLY A 213 18.51 20.54 -1.34
N LEU A 214 17.98 19.75 -0.40
CA LEU A 214 16.77 20.10 0.34
C LEU A 214 16.93 21.41 1.14
N VAL A 215 18.06 21.56 1.84
CA VAL A 215 18.37 22.77 2.63
C VAL A 215 18.38 24.01 1.75
N HIS A 216 19.10 23.98 0.62
CA HIS A 216 19.20 25.10 -0.30
C HIS A 216 17.84 25.52 -0.86
N LYS A 217 16.97 24.54 -1.15
CA LYS A 217 15.63 24.81 -1.69
C LYS A 217 14.66 25.37 -0.64
N LEU A 218 14.83 25.00 0.62
CA LEU A 218 13.97 25.46 1.73
C LEU A 218 14.45 26.77 2.38
N LYS A 219 15.76 27.06 2.35
CA LYS A 219 16.37 28.23 3.02
C LYS A 219 15.77 29.58 2.61
N PRO A 220 15.45 29.85 1.32
CA PRO A 220 14.79 31.10 0.92
C PRO A 220 13.43 31.33 1.61
N PHE A 221 12.76 30.26 2.04
CA PHE A 221 11.44 30.30 2.65
C PHE A 221 11.47 30.19 4.18
N HIS A 222 12.65 30.30 4.79
CA HIS A 222 12.84 30.10 6.24
C HIS A 222 11.86 30.91 7.10
N ASN A 223 11.65 32.19 6.78
CA ASN A 223 10.72 33.05 7.50
C ASN A 223 9.26 32.54 7.45
N LEU A 224 8.83 31.93 6.34
CA LEU A 224 7.50 31.34 6.21
C LEU A 224 7.38 30.02 6.99
N LEU A 225 8.47 29.26 7.06
CA LEU A 225 8.54 27.98 7.76
C LEU A 225 8.57 28.14 9.28
N ARG A 226 9.00 29.30 9.80
CA ARG A 226 8.97 29.59 11.25
C ARG A 226 7.56 29.49 11.87
N TRP A 227 6.53 29.59 11.05
CA TRP A 227 5.14 29.62 11.49
C TRP A 227 4.37 28.37 11.06
N SER A 228 3.25 28.10 11.74
CA SER A 228 2.36 26.97 11.44
C SER A 228 3.09 25.61 11.53
N ARG A 229 2.89 24.73 10.54
CA ARG A 229 3.40 23.35 10.51
C ARG A 229 4.88 23.24 10.14
N GLY A 230 5.51 24.30 9.64
CA GLY A 230 6.91 24.30 9.20
C GLY A 230 7.95 24.41 10.32
N LYS A 231 7.54 24.62 11.58
CA LYS A 231 8.44 24.98 12.70
C LYS A 231 9.60 23.99 12.91
N ASN A 232 9.34 22.69 12.74
CA ASN A 232 10.34 21.64 12.90
C ASN A 232 11.41 21.72 11.80
N ILE A 233 10.99 22.03 10.58
CA ILE A 233 11.88 22.23 9.43
C ILE A 233 12.72 23.48 9.67
N ALA A 234 12.11 24.60 10.07
CA ALA A 234 12.84 25.82 10.39
C ALA A 234 13.89 25.60 11.51
N SER A 235 13.58 24.77 12.52
CA SER A 235 14.53 24.39 13.56
C SER A 235 15.71 23.58 13.02
N ILE A 236 15.49 22.67 12.06
CA ILE A 236 16.58 21.93 11.40
C ILE A 236 17.43 22.92 10.59
N LEU A 237 16.82 23.83 9.84
CA LEU A 237 17.56 24.83 9.06
C LEU A 237 18.41 25.76 9.93
N ASN A 238 17.96 26.08 11.15
CA ASN A 238 18.72 26.90 12.11
C ASN A 238 19.91 26.18 12.73
N SER A 239 19.91 24.85 12.82
CA SER A 239 21.01 24.10 13.44
C SER A 239 22.21 23.93 12.49
N ILE A 240 22.01 24.27 11.21
CA ILE A 240 23.02 24.23 10.17
C ILE A 240 23.75 25.57 10.17
N ARG A 241 25.01 25.55 10.63
CA ARG A 241 25.90 26.73 10.60
C ARG A 241 26.27 27.10 9.18
#